data_AF-A0A435FCN2-F1
#
_entry.id   AF-A0A435FCN2-F1
#
_cell.length_a   1.000
_cell.length_b   1.000
_cell.length_c   1.000
_cell.angle_alpha   90.00
_cell.angle_beta   90.00
_cell.angle_gamma   90.00
#
_symmetry.space_group_name_H-M   'P 1'
#
loop_
_entity.id
_entity.type
_entity.pdbx_description
1 polymer ?
#
loop_
_entity_poly.entity_id
_entity_poly.type
_entity_poly.pdbx_seq_one_letter_code
_entity_poly.pdbx_strand_id
1 'polypeptide(L)'
;MATLARTAAKLFYYARNFARDRAPQSLFRDRLASRLDQARLSGKTVRARLNYYNKLEQPFAPSPDAVAVGKLPTASSMYYYDLKEFARYFDPGLLIDFEYGDVVGIPEVPRIVKDRPIGDDNANGVLMKLNKFRHFYMPPDKLSFADKRPMVVWRGHLNNPLRTRFVEKAADLPFCDAGSHKPDAPDGYRKPFLNIEQQRQYRYIVSLEGNDVATNLKWIMSSNSLCLMPEPTYETWFAEAKVEANI
;
A
#
# COMPACT_ATOMS: atom_id res chain seq x y z
N MET A 1 -2.25 -19.68 -4.44
CA MET A 1 -3.30 -19.61 -3.40
C MET A 1 -2.78 -18.87 -2.17
N ALA A 2 -3.68 -18.23 -1.39
CA ALA A 2 -3.30 -17.63 -0.11
C ALA A 2 -3.03 -18.73 0.93
N THR A 3 -2.10 -18.49 1.85
CA THR A 3 -1.81 -19.41 2.95
C THR A 3 -2.97 -19.44 3.95
N LEU A 4 -3.13 -20.54 4.70
CA LEU A 4 -4.14 -20.65 5.76
C LEU A 4 -4.04 -19.49 6.76
N ALA A 5 -2.81 -19.13 7.17
CA ALA A 5 -2.55 -18.01 8.06
C ALA A 5 -3.06 -16.68 7.48
N ARG A 6 -2.84 -16.42 6.19
CA ARG A 6 -3.34 -15.21 5.52
C ARG A 6 -4.86 -15.18 5.41
N THR A 7 -5.49 -16.34 5.16
CA THR A 7 -6.96 -16.45 5.14
C THR A 7 -7.55 -16.19 6.52
N ALA A 8 -6.99 -16.78 7.59
CA ALA A 8 -7.41 -16.53 8.96
C ALA A 8 -7.24 -15.06 9.36
N ALA A 9 -6.10 -14.44 9.01
CA ALA A 9 -5.88 -13.01 9.25
C ALA A 9 -6.90 -12.12 8.53
N LYS A 10 -7.33 -12.51 7.32
CA LYS A 10 -8.39 -11.81 6.58
C LYS A 10 -9.73 -11.91 7.31
N LEU A 11 -10.09 -13.10 7.79
CA LEU A 11 -11.33 -13.28 8.57
C LEU A 11 -11.33 -12.44 9.83
N PHE A 12 -10.22 -12.45 10.59
CA PHE A 12 -10.09 -11.63 11.79
C PHE A 12 -10.17 -10.12 11.48
N TYR A 13 -9.54 -9.68 10.39
CA TYR A 13 -9.64 -8.30 9.93
C TYR A 13 -11.10 -7.87 9.70
N TYR A 14 -11.88 -8.67 8.98
CA TYR A 14 -13.29 -8.36 8.72
C TYR A 14 -14.16 -8.47 9.97
N ALA A 15 -13.97 -9.51 10.79
CA ALA A 15 -14.74 -9.70 12.03
C ALA A 15 -14.54 -8.54 13.01
N ARG A 16 -13.28 -8.11 13.22
CA ARG A 16 -12.95 -6.96 14.08
C ARG A 16 -13.60 -5.68 13.59
N ASN A 17 -13.56 -5.41 12.29
CA ASN A 17 -14.11 -4.19 11.73
C ASN A 17 -15.64 -4.18 11.75
N PHE A 18 -16.27 -5.32 11.46
CA PHE A 18 -17.72 -5.48 11.60
C PHE A 18 -18.18 -5.25 13.04
N ALA A 19 -17.49 -5.82 14.03
CA ALA A 19 -17.81 -5.60 15.44
C ALA A 19 -17.71 -4.11 15.84
N ARG A 20 -16.70 -3.40 15.33
CA ARG A 20 -16.54 -1.96 15.59
C ARG A 20 -17.64 -1.11 14.94
N ASP A 21 -18.15 -1.51 13.78
CA ASP A 21 -19.25 -0.81 13.10
C ASP A 21 -20.60 -1.05 13.81
N ARG A 22 -20.77 -2.17 14.50
CA ARG A 22 -21.96 -2.47 15.30
C ARG A 22 -21.92 -1.92 16.73
N ALA A 23 -20.73 -1.61 17.24
CA ALA A 23 -20.60 -0.95 18.53
C ALA A 23 -21.25 0.45 18.50
N PRO A 24 -21.76 0.97 19.64
CA PRO A 24 -22.25 2.34 19.72
C PRO A 24 -21.16 3.35 19.34
N GLN A 25 -21.39 4.13 18.29
CA GLN A 25 -20.35 5.00 17.73
C GLN A 25 -19.97 6.16 18.66
N SER A 26 -20.83 6.53 19.62
CA SER A 26 -20.53 7.52 20.67
C SER A 26 -19.31 7.12 21.51
N LEU A 27 -19.14 5.83 21.82
CA LEU A 27 -18.00 5.34 22.61
C LEU A 27 -16.63 5.66 21.98
N PHE A 28 -16.58 5.78 20.65
CA PHE A 28 -15.36 6.21 19.95
C PHE A 28 -15.22 7.73 20.01
N ARG A 29 -16.30 8.48 19.75
CA ARG A 29 -16.30 9.94 19.78
C ARG A 29 -15.95 10.52 21.16
N ASP A 30 -16.44 9.90 22.23
CA ASP A 30 -16.13 10.30 23.61
C ASP A 30 -14.62 10.18 23.93
N ARG A 31 -13.90 9.36 23.16
CA ARG A 31 -12.45 9.17 23.29
C ARG A 31 -11.64 10.08 22.37
N LEU A 32 -12.27 10.83 21.46
CA LEU A 32 -11.57 11.66 20.47
C LEU A 32 -10.59 12.63 21.13
N ALA A 33 -11.04 13.38 22.15
CA ALA A 33 -10.20 14.36 22.83
C ALA A 33 -8.91 13.74 23.42
N SER A 34 -9.04 12.59 24.08
CA SER A 34 -7.89 11.85 24.62
C SER A 34 -6.94 11.35 23.52
N ARG A 35 -7.47 10.88 22.37
CA ARG A 35 -6.66 10.45 21.23
C ARG A 35 -5.92 11.61 20.58
N LEU A 36 -6.55 12.77 20.46
CA LEU A 36 -5.93 13.98 19.93
C LEU A 36 -4.82 14.49 20.85
N ASP A 37 -5.04 14.49 22.17
CA ASP A 37 -3.98 14.91 23.10
C ASP A 37 -2.79 13.93 23.08
N GLN A 38 -3.05 12.62 23.00
CA GLN A 38 -1.99 11.62 22.80
C GLN A 38 -1.19 11.88 21.50
N ALA A 39 -1.86 12.23 20.40
CA ALA A 39 -1.21 12.56 19.14
C ALA A 39 -0.40 13.87 19.22
N ARG A 40 -0.93 14.88 19.92
CA ARG A 40 -0.26 16.17 20.15
C ARG A 40 1.03 16.02 20.96
N LEU A 41 1.03 15.12 21.94
CA LEU A 41 2.18 14.78 22.79
C LEU A 41 3.14 13.77 22.14
N SER A 42 2.93 13.42 20.86
CA SER A 42 3.80 12.47 20.17
C SER A 42 5.24 13.01 20.00
N GLY A 43 6.21 12.10 20.06
CA GLY A 43 7.62 12.44 19.93
C GLY A 43 7.99 13.01 18.55
N LYS A 44 9.17 13.64 18.47
CA LYS A 44 9.69 14.30 17.26
C LYS A 44 9.64 13.40 16.02
N THR A 45 10.01 12.12 16.15
CA THR A 45 10.00 11.16 15.04
C THR A 45 8.60 10.92 14.48
N VAL A 46 7.59 10.81 15.34
CA VAL A 46 6.20 10.63 14.92
C VAL A 46 5.70 11.89 14.21
N ARG A 47 5.96 13.07 14.77
CA ARG A 47 5.56 14.35 14.15
C ARG A 47 6.22 14.57 12.80
N ALA A 48 7.53 14.28 12.67
CA ALA A 48 8.23 14.35 11.40
C ALA A 48 7.60 13.42 10.34
N ARG A 49 7.20 12.21 10.76
CA ARG A 49 6.52 11.27 9.88
C ARG A 49 5.10 11.71 9.51
N LEU A 50 4.36 12.34 10.43
CA LEU A 50 3.04 12.91 10.13
C LEU A 50 3.12 14.07 9.13
N ASN A 51 4.08 14.98 9.32
CA ASN A 51 4.33 16.10 8.40
C ASN A 51 4.77 15.62 7.00
N TYR A 52 5.35 14.43 6.90
CA TYR A 52 5.66 13.83 5.61
C TYR A 52 4.40 13.40 4.83
N TYR A 53 3.40 12.85 5.53
CA TYR A 53 2.15 12.38 4.92
C TYR A 53 1.15 13.50 4.67
N ASN A 54 1.09 14.49 5.58
CA ASN A 54 0.23 15.65 5.48
C ASN A 54 1.09 16.92 5.36
N LYS A 55 1.12 17.49 4.16
CA LYS A 55 1.87 18.71 3.82
C LYS A 55 0.99 19.95 3.73
N LEU A 56 -0.27 19.87 4.17
CA LEU A 56 -1.21 20.99 4.08
C LEU A 56 -0.85 22.06 5.10
N GLU A 57 -0.66 23.29 4.60
CA GLU A 57 -0.36 24.46 5.43
C GLU A 57 -1.43 25.55 5.30
N GLN A 58 -2.16 25.56 4.18
CA GLN A 58 -3.18 26.56 3.88
C GLN A 58 -4.58 26.04 4.22
N PRO A 59 -5.50 26.92 4.67
CA PRO A 59 -6.91 26.58 4.77
C PRO A 59 -7.47 26.16 3.41
N PHE A 60 -8.39 25.20 3.43
CA PHE A 60 -9.06 24.71 2.24
C PHE A 60 -10.53 24.44 2.54
N ALA A 61 -11.36 24.41 1.49
CA ALA A 61 -12.73 23.94 1.56
C ALA A 61 -12.81 22.51 1.02
N PRO A 62 -13.68 21.64 1.59
CA PRO A 62 -14.01 20.36 0.98
C PRO A 62 -14.53 20.54 -0.44
N SER A 63 -14.30 19.54 -1.29
CA SER A 63 -14.79 19.57 -2.67
C SER A 63 -16.32 19.37 -2.74
N PRO A 64 -16.95 19.68 -3.89
CA PRO A 64 -18.36 19.33 -4.12
C PRO A 64 -18.65 17.82 -4.01
N ASP A 65 -17.64 16.97 -4.20
CA ASP A 65 -17.74 15.51 -4.11
C ASP A 65 -17.46 14.98 -2.69
N ALA A 66 -17.13 15.86 -1.75
CA ALA A 66 -16.83 15.47 -0.38
C ALA A 66 -18.05 14.79 0.26
N VAL A 67 -17.80 13.70 0.98
CA VAL A 67 -18.87 12.93 1.62
C VAL A 67 -18.86 13.12 3.12
N ALA A 68 -20.03 13.04 3.74
CA ALA A 68 -20.12 13.01 5.19
C ALA A 68 -19.45 11.74 5.75
N VAL A 69 -18.72 11.85 6.86
CA VAL A 69 -18.08 10.72 7.58
C VAL A 69 -19.09 9.60 7.94
N GLY A 70 -20.36 9.95 8.17
CA GLY A 70 -21.45 9.02 8.41
C GLY A 70 -21.91 8.23 7.17
N LYS A 71 -21.52 8.67 5.96
CA LYS A 71 -21.99 8.15 4.66
C LYS A 71 -20.85 7.64 3.76
N LEU A 72 -19.73 7.21 4.35
CA LEU A 72 -18.61 6.67 3.58
C LEU A 72 -19.05 5.47 2.72
N PRO A 73 -18.60 5.38 1.44
CA PRO A 73 -18.92 4.28 0.55
C PRO A 73 -18.26 2.98 1.02
N THR A 74 -19.01 1.88 0.97
CA THR A 74 -18.62 0.58 1.53
C THR A 74 -18.17 -0.44 0.48
N ALA A 75 -18.37 -0.16 -0.82
CA ALA A 75 -18.07 -1.08 -1.92
C ALA A 75 -16.60 -1.55 -1.90
N SER A 76 -15.67 -0.62 -1.72
CA SER A 76 -14.25 -0.90 -1.54
C SER A 76 -13.93 -1.22 -0.07
N SER A 77 -14.45 -2.35 0.42
CA SER A 77 -14.51 -2.66 1.87
C SER A 77 -13.19 -2.50 2.64
N MET A 78 -12.03 -2.87 2.09
CA MET A 78 -10.74 -2.69 2.77
C MET A 78 -10.37 -1.21 2.92
N TYR A 79 -10.59 -0.40 1.87
CA TYR A 79 -10.38 1.04 1.94
C TYR A 79 -11.35 1.69 2.93
N TYR A 80 -12.63 1.31 2.86
CA TYR A 80 -13.65 1.75 3.80
C TYR A 80 -13.25 1.47 5.24
N TYR A 81 -12.88 0.23 5.58
CA TYR A 81 -12.54 -0.13 6.95
C TYR A 81 -11.24 0.51 7.43
N ASP A 82 -10.25 0.67 6.54
CA ASP A 82 -9.00 1.34 6.89
C ASP A 82 -9.19 2.84 7.16
N LEU A 83 -10.06 3.52 6.39
CA LEU A 83 -10.44 4.91 6.65
C LEU A 83 -11.33 5.02 7.89
N LYS A 84 -12.39 4.20 7.97
CA LYS A 84 -13.38 4.22 9.06
C LYS A 84 -12.77 3.87 10.41
N GLU A 85 -11.67 3.13 10.47
CA GLU A 85 -10.93 2.90 11.72
C GLU A 85 -10.66 4.21 12.48
N PHE A 86 -10.36 5.30 11.76
CA PHE A 86 -10.07 6.60 12.34
C PHE A 86 -11.24 7.58 12.20
N ALA A 87 -11.91 7.60 11.05
CA ALA A 87 -13.00 8.54 10.80
C ALA A 87 -14.17 8.40 11.81
N ARG A 88 -14.39 7.21 12.38
CA ARG A 88 -15.45 6.96 13.38
C ARG A 88 -15.35 7.76 14.68
N TYR A 89 -14.17 8.32 14.99
CA TYR A 89 -13.98 9.15 16.17
C TYR A 89 -14.50 10.57 15.97
N PHE A 90 -14.72 11.00 14.73
CA PHE A 90 -15.13 12.35 14.39
C PHE A 90 -16.67 12.44 14.27
N ASP A 91 -17.18 13.67 14.26
CA ASP A 91 -18.60 13.94 14.00
C ASP A 91 -19.01 13.36 12.63
N PRO A 92 -20.09 12.55 12.56
CA PRO A 92 -20.53 11.94 11.30
C PRO A 92 -20.96 12.95 10.22
N GLY A 93 -21.26 14.20 10.58
CA GLY A 93 -21.61 15.28 9.66
C GLY A 93 -20.41 15.99 9.02
N LEU A 94 -19.18 15.77 9.51
CA LEU A 94 -17.97 16.34 8.89
C LEU A 94 -17.77 15.78 7.49
N LEU A 95 -17.35 16.66 6.58
CA LEU A 95 -17.06 16.31 5.19
C LEU A 95 -15.62 15.85 5.04
N ILE A 96 -15.42 14.86 4.16
CA ILE A 96 -14.12 14.30 3.86
C ILE A 96 -14.01 13.96 2.38
N ASP A 97 -12.91 14.41 1.78
CA ASP A 97 -12.48 14.03 0.45
C ASP A 97 -11.47 12.89 0.53
N PHE A 98 -11.65 11.85 -0.30
CA PHE A 98 -10.71 10.75 -0.42
C PHE A 98 -10.81 10.11 -1.81
N GLU A 99 -9.78 9.37 -2.17
CA GLU A 99 -9.77 8.57 -3.39
C GLU A 99 -9.34 7.14 -3.07
N TYR A 100 -10.20 6.18 -3.44
CA TYR A 100 -9.93 4.76 -3.28
C TYR A 100 -9.41 4.17 -4.59
N GLY A 101 -8.37 3.35 -4.49
CA GLY A 101 -7.77 2.71 -5.66
C GLY A 101 -6.33 3.16 -5.85
N ASP A 102 -5.88 3.05 -7.09
CA ASP A 102 -4.57 3.53 -7.54
C ASP A 102 -4.79 4.98 -8.00
N VAL A 103 -4.11 5.94 -7.39
CA VAL A 103 -4.30 7.37 -7.67
C VAL A 103 -3.21 7.83 -8.64
N VAL A 104 -3.60 8.09 -9.88
CA VAL A 104 -2.66 8.56 -10.92
C VAL A 104 -2.71 10.08 -10.98
N GLY A 105 -1.58 10.73 -10.69
CA GLY A 105 -1.49 12.18 -10.60
C GLY A 105 -1.78 12.72 -9.20
N ILE A 106 -1.78 14.05 -9.07
CA ILE A 106 -1.99 14.75 -7.81
C ILE A 106 -3.43 15.32 -7.82
N PRO A 107 -4.22 15.08 -6.75
CA PRO A 107 -5.56 15.67 -6.65
C PRO A 107 -5.53 17.21 -6.68
N GLU A 108 -6.53 17.84 -7.31
CA GLU A 108 -6.64 19.31 -7.37
C GLU A 108 -6.97 19.96 -6.02
N VAL A 109 -7.57 19.19 -5.12
CA VAL A 109 -7.93 19.60 -3.75
C VAL A 109 -7.44 18.55 -2.76
N PRO A 110 -7.26 18.88 -1.48
CA PRO A 110 -6.80 17.90 -0.50
C PRO A 110 -7.69 16.67 -0.43
N ARG A 111 -7.13 15.48 -0.68
CA ARG A 111 -7.80 14.19 -0.58
C ARG A 111 -6.97 13.22 0.24
N ILE A 112 -7.64 12.39 1.05
CA ILE A 112 -6.99 11.21 1.62
C ILE A 112 -6.79 10.16 0.53
N VAL A 113 -5.55 9.73 0.32
CA VAL A 113 -5.18 8.78 -0.72
C VAL A 113 -4.31 7.65 -0.17
N LYS A 114 -4.32 6.50 -0.86
CA LYS A 114 -3.41 5.38 -0.54
C LYS A 114 -1.99 5.71 -0.97
N ASP A 115 -1.89 6.30 -2.15
CA ASP A 115 -0.67 6.59 -2.87
C ASP A 115 -0.74 7.97 -3.54
N ARG A 116 0.42 8.51 -3.90
CA ARG A 116 0.57 9.73 -4.71
C ARG A 116 1.90 9.71 -5.47
N PRO A 117 2.05 10.46 -6.57
CA PRO A 117 3.34 10.69 -7.20
C PRO A 117 4.36 11.31 -6.23
N ILE A 118 5.62 10.90 -6.34
CA ILE A 118 6.73 11.51 -5.61
C ILE A 118 7.12 12.81 -6.32
N GLY A 119 7.14 13.91 -5.57
CA GLY A 119 7.50 15.24 -6.06
C GLY A 119 7.25 16.32 -5.02
N ASP A 120 7.64 17.55 -5.37
CA ASP A 120 7.53 18.70 -4.47
C ASP A 120 6.07 19.19 -4.32
N ASP A 121 5.30 19.14 -5.40
CA ASP A 121 3.92 19.65 -5.45
C ASP A 121 2.85 18.57 -5.24
N ASN A 122 3.00 17.72 -4.22
CA ASN A 122 2.08 16.60 -3.95
C ASN A 122 1.26 16.76 -2.66
N ALA A 123 1.13 17.99 -2.16
CA ALA A 123 0.53 18.28 -0.85
C ALA A 123 -0.96 17.88 -0.74
N ASN A 124 -1.70 17.98 -1.85
CA ASN A 124 -3.11 17.60 -1.91
C ASN A 124 -3.33 16.08 -1.79
N GLY A 125 -2.32 15.26 -2.10
CA GLY A 125 -2.38 13.83 -1.80
C GLY A 125 -2.02 13.58 -0.34
N VAL A 126 -2.98 13.63 0.57
CA VAL A 126 -2.74 13.33 2.00
C VAL A 126 -2.65 11.81 2.17
N LEU A 127 -1.44 11.31 2.44
CA LEU A 127 -1.20 9.88 2.51
C LEU A 127 -1.83 9.28 3.78
N MET A 128 -2.60 8.21 3.60
CA MET A 128 -3.10 7.38 4.70
C MET A 128 -2.79 5.91 4.44
N LYS A 129 -2.63 5.13 5.52
CA LYS A 129 -2.36 3.69 5.44
C LYS A 129 -3.60 2.90 5.01
N LEU A 130 -4.02 3.08 3.76
CA LEU A 130 -5.18 2.43 3.15
C LEU A 130 -4.81 1.11 2.46
N ASN A 131 -5.81 0.25 2.27
CA ASN A 131 -5.68 -1.09 1.72
C ASN A 131 -4.56 -1.90 2.40
N LYS A 132 -4.42 -1.70 3.72
CA LYS A 132 -3.22 -2.07 4.46
C LYS A 132 -3.05 -3.57 4.59
N PHE A 133 -4.15 -4.32 4.59
CA PHE A 133 -4.13 -5.77 4.59
C PHE A 133 -3.44 -6.35 3.33
N ARG A 134 -3.55 -5.64 2.20
CA ARG A 134 -2.89 -6.02 0.95
C ARG A 134 -1.45 -5.52 0.90
N HIS A 135 -1.21 -4.24 1.18
CA HIS A 135 0.08 -3.59 0.95
C HIS A 135 1.09 -3.82 2.08
N PHE A 136 0.65 -4.01 3.32
CA PHE A 136 1.53 -4.12 4.50
C PHE A 136 1.55 -5.53 5.09
N TYR A 137 1.29 -6.55 4.25
CA TYR A 137 1.51 -7.94 4.62
C TYR A 137 2.97 -8.32 4.40
N MET A 138 3.75 -8.32 5.49
CA MET A 138 5.19 -8.57 5.53
C MET A 138 5.46 -9.81 6.38
N PRO A 139 5.20 -11.03 5.88
CA PRO A 139 5.43 -12.24 6.65
C PRO A 139 6.93 -12.37 7.01
N PRO A 140 7.29 -13.03 8.12
CA PRO A 140 8.68 -13.30 8.45
C PRO A 140 9.33 -14.18 7.36
N ASP A 141 10.61 -13.97 7.13
CA ASP A 141 11.42 -14.81 6.24
C ASP A 141 12.39 -15.64 7.06
N LYS A 142 12.27 -16.97 6.95
CA LYS A 142 13.05 -17.93 7.73
C LYS A 142 14.30 -18.42 7.00
N LEU A 143 14.43 -18.11 5.70
CA LEU A 143 15.58 -18.54 4.91
C LEU A 143 16.68 -17.47 4.97
N SER A 144 17.93 -17.90 5.19
CA SER A 144 19.07 -17.01 5.01
C SER A 144 19.25 -16.65 3.53
N PHE A 145 20.01 -15.58 3.25
CA PHE A 145 20.33 -15.23 1.86
C PHE A 145 21.08 -16.36 1.13
N ALA A 146 22.00 -17.03 1.83
CA ALA A 146 22.82 -18.10 1.26
C ALA A 146 21.98 -19.33 0.87
N ASP A 147 20.94 -19.65 1.63
CA ASP A 147 20.07 -20.81 1.39
C ASP A 147 19.06 -20.60 0.24
N LYS A 148 18.94 -19.38 -0.26
CA LYS A 148 18.06 -19.05 -1.39
C LYS A 148 18.70 -19.40 -2.72
N ARG A 149 17.86 -19.68 -3.71
CA ARG A 149 18.23 -19.90 -5.11
C ARG A 149 18.95 -18.67 -5.66
N PRO A 150 20.15 -18.82 -6.26
CA PRO A 150 20.92 -17.70 -6.82
C PRO A 150 20.36 -17.24 -8.17
N MET A 151 19.08 -16.86 -8.17
CA MET A 151 18.30 -16.49 -9.36
C MET A 151 17.46 -15.26 -9.07
N VAL A 152 17.09 -14.57 -10.15
CA VAL A 152 16.14 -13.45 -10.18
C VAL A 152 14.72 -14.00 -10.35
N VAL A 153 13.74 -13.42 -9.66
CA VAL A 153 12.32 -13.74 -9.89
C VAL A 153 11.46 -12.49 -10.02
N TRP A 154 10.46 -12.59 -10.89
CA TRP A 154 9.37 -11.61 -10.98
C TRP A 154 8.06 -12.27 -11.43
N ARG A 155 6.96 -11.87 -10.78
CA ARG A 155 5.59 -12.22 -11.20
C ARG A 155 4.68 -11.01 -11.07
N GLY A 156 4.09 -10.56 -12.18
CA GLY A 156 3.18 -9.41 -12.16
C GLY A 156 2.27 -9.34 -13.39
N HIS A 157 1.32 -8.39 -13.37
CA HIS A 157 0.50 -8.07 -14.54
C HIS A 157 1.27 -7.11 -15.45
N LEU A 158 1.13 -7.25 -16.77
CA LEU A 158 1.78 -6.38 -17.77
C LEU A 158 0.97 -5.08 -18.00
N ASN A 159 0.60 -4.40 -16.92
CA ASN A 159 -0.17 -3.16 -16.94
C ASN A 159 0.69 -1.89 -16.94
N ASN A 160 2.00 -2.02 -17.18
CA ASN A 160 2.94 -0.91 -17.29
C ASN A 160 3.99 -1.27 -18.36
N PRO A 161 4.31 -0.38 -19.32
CA PRO A 161 5.30 -0.66 -20.37
C PRO A 161 6.67 -1.10 -19.84
N LEU A 162 7.09 -0.61 -18.67
CA LEU A 162 8.32 -1.03 -18.01
C LEU A 162 8.34 -2.53 -17.70
N ARG A 163 7.19 -3.09 -17.31
CA ARG A 163 7.06 -4.52 -16.98
C ARG A 163 7.19 -5.39 -18.23
N THR A 164 6.58 -4.97 -19.33
CA THR A 164 6.71 -5.66 -20.63
C THR A 164 8.16 -5.63 -21.09
N ARG A 165 8.80 -4.46 -21.08
CA ARG A 165 10.22 -4.31 -21.44
C ARG A 165 11.13 -5.17 -20.56
N PHE A 166 10.86 -5.25 -19.26
CA PHE A 166 11.63 -6.10 -18.35
C PHE A 166 11.50 -7.59 -18.72
N VAL A 167 10.28 -8.09 -18.92
CA VAL A 167 10.07 -9.50 -19.28
C VAL A 167 10.69 -9.84 -20.64
N GLU A 168 10.58 -8.95 -21.62
CA GLU A 168 11.24 -9.08 -22.93
C GLU A 168 12.75 -9.25 -22.80
N LYS A 169 13.40 -8.38 -22.01
CA LYS A 169 14.85 -8.44 -21.81
C LYS A 169 15.29 -9.60 -20.91
N ALA A 170 14.40 -10.11 -20.07
CA ALA A 170 14.66 -11.21 -19.16
C ALA A 170 14.41 -12.60 -19.78
N ALA A 171 13.69 -12.67 -20.89
CA ALA A 171 13.16 -13.92 -21.45
C ALA A 171 14.23 -15.01 -21.67
N ASP A 172 15.41 -14.60 -22.17
CA ASP A 172 16.51 -15.51 -22.52
C ASP A 172 17.58 -15.63 -21.42
N LEU A 173 17.39 -15.00 -20.26
CA LEU A 173 18.37 -15.05 -19.17
C LEU A 173 18.16 -16.33 -18.33
N PRO A 174 19.13 -17.28 -18.33
CA PRO A 174 18.95 -18.57 -17.65
C PRO A 174 18.85 -18.45 -16.12
N PHE A 175 19.29 -17.32 -15.56
CA PHE A 175 19.22 -17.02 -14.13
C PHE A 175 17.99 -16.18 -13.75
N CYS A 176 17.07 -15.89 -14.68
CA CYS A 176 15.89 -15.06 -14.45
C CYS A 176 14.59 -15.82 -14.68
N ASP A 177 13.81 -15.98 -13.61
CA ASP A 177 12.46 -16.51 -13.67
C ASP A 177 11.44 -15.36 -13.62
N ALA A 178 11.18 -14.73 -14.75
CA ALA A 178 10.27 -13.59 -14.89
C ALA A 178 9.09 -13.89 -15.82
N GLY A 179 7.90 -13.37 -15.49
CA GLY A 179 6.75 -13.39 -16.39
C GLY A 179 5.43 -13.04 -15.70
N SER A 180 4.35 -13.11 -16.46
CA SER A 180 3.01 -12.80 -15.99
C SER A 180 2.18 -14.04 -15.72
N HIS A 181 1.45 -14.05 -14.61
CA HIS A 181 0.49 -15.10 -14.28
C HIS A 181 -0.93 -14.81 -14.78
N LYS A 182 -1.11 -13.68 -15.46
CA LYS A 182 -2.41 -13.23 -15.90
C LYS A 182 -2.79 -13.88 -17.24
N PRO A 183 -4.07 -14.27 -17.44
CA PRO A 183 -4.51 -14.88 -18.69
C PRO A 183 -4.32 -13.98 -19.92
N ASP A 184 -4.40 -12.66 -19.73
CA ASP A 184 -4.26 -11.64 -20.78
C ASP A 184 -2.82 -11.38 -21.22
N ALA A 185 -1.83 -12.03 -20.59
CA ALA A 185 -0.44 -11.92 -21.03
C ALA A 185 -0.19 -12.71 -22.32
N PRO A 186 0.71 -12.22 -23.21
CA PRO A 186 1.18 -12.98 -24.36
C PRO A 186 1.73 -14.35 -23.96
N ASP A 187 1.50 -15.38 -24.79
CA ASP A 187 1.84 -16.77 -24.47
C ASP A 187 3.31 -16.96 -24.07
N GLY A 188 4.24 -16.30 -24.78
CA GLY A 188 5.67 -16.36 -24.48
C GLY A 188 6.07 -15.75 -23.13
N TYR A 189 5.22 -14.90 -22.54
CA TYR A 189 5.48 -14.23 -21.25
C TYR A 189 4.66 -14.84 -20.11
N ARG A 190 3.81 -15.83 -20.39
CA ARG A 190 2.96 -16.45 -19.37
C ARG A 190 3.79 -17.39 -18.50
N LYS A 191 3.67 -17.23 -17.18
CA LYS A 191 4.30 -18.07 -16.15
C LYS A 191 3.29 -18.45 -15.08
N PRO A 192 3.47 -19.58 -14.38
CA PRO A 192 2.63 -19.91 -13.24
C PRO A 192 2.66 -18.84 -12.16
N PHE A 193 1.53 -18.65 -11.47
CA PHE A 193 1.46 -17.79 -10.29
C PHE A 193 2.43 -18.28 -9.21
N LEU A 194 3.17 -17.34 -8.61
CA LEU A 194 3.99 -17.59 -7.41
C LEU A 194 3.47 -16.74 -6.25
N ASN A 195 3.23 -17.38 -5.11
CA ASN A 195 2.94 -16.68 -3.86
C ASN A 195 4.23 -16.06 -3.26
N ILE A 196 4.08 -15.31 -2.16
CA ILE A 196 5.21 -14.62 -1.50
C ILE A 196 6.27 -15.63 -1.00
N GLU A 197 5.86 -16.77 -0.44
CA GLU A 197 6.79 -17.79 0.10
C GLU A 197 7.62 -18.45 -1.01
N GLN A 198 7.01 -18.66 -2.18
CA GLN A 198 7.67 -19.18 -3.37
C GLN A 198 8.65 -18.16 -3.97
N GLN A 199 8.26 -16.89 -4.08
CA GLN A 199 9.16 -15.84 -4.59
C GLN A 199 10.34 -15.59 -3.64
N ARG A 200 10.15 -15.73 -2.33
CA ARG A 200 11.23 -15.59 -1.32
C ARG A 200 12.25 -16.72 -1.34
N GLN A 201 12.02 -17.79 -2.10
CA GLN A 201 13.05 -18.80 -2.34
C GLN A 201 14.22 -18.27 -3.19
N TYR A 202 14.08 -17.08 -3.79
CA TYR A 202 15.05 -16.49 -4.71
C TYR A 202 15.87 -15.40 -4.00
N ARG A 203 17.18 -15.32 -4.31
CA ARG A 203 18.07 -14.29 -3.78
C ARG A 203 17.71 -12.90 -4.26
N TYR A 204 17.26 -12.78 -5.50
CA TYR A 204 16.99 -11.49 -6.14
C TYR A 204 15.51 -11.41 -6.54
N ILE A 205 14.79 -10.41 -6.04
CA ILE A 205 13.37 -10.24 -6.33
C ILE A 205 13.15 -8.86 -6.92
N VAL A 206 12.52 -8.82 -8.10
CA VAL A 206 12.28 -7.55 -8.81
C VAL A 206 10.98 -6.90 -8.32
N SER A 207 11.02 -5.60 -8.07
CA SER A 207 9.87 -4.77 -7.71
C SER A 207 9.66 -3.70 -8.78
N LEU A 208 8.60 -3.84 -9.58
CA LEU A 208 8.26 -2.92 -10.65
C LEU A 208 6.88 -2.31 -10.40
N GLU A 209 6.77 -1.00 -10.50
CA GLU A 209 5.51 -0.26 -10.41
C GLU A 209 4.53 -0.69 -11.50
N GLY A 210 3.24 -0.58 -11.18
CA GLY A 210 2.13 -0.92 -12.07
C GLY A 210 1.49 0.37 -12.56
N ASN A 211 0.21 0.55 -12.19
CA ASN A 211 -0.43 1.86 -12.32
C ASN A 211 0.14 2.84 -11.27
N ASP A 212 0.43 2.31 -10.08
CA ASP A 212 0.99 3.00 -8.91
C ASP A 212 2.18 2.20 -8.34
N VAL A 213 2.38 2.28 -7.01
CA VAL A 213 3.39 1.51 -6.28
C VAL A 213 3.33 0.00 -6.52
N ALA A 214 4.51 -0.62 -6.56
CA ALA A 214 4.63 -2.07 -6.54
C ALA A 214 4.15 -2.62 -5.18
N THR A 215 3.11 -3.45 -5.17
CA THR A 215 2.61 -4.07 -3.93
C THR A 215 3.66 -4.97 -3.27
N ASN A 216 4.66 -5.45 -4.02
CA ASN A 216 5.66 -6.40 -3.52
C ASN A 216 6.83 -5.78 -2.76
N LEU A 217 7.20 -4.53 -3.06
CA LEU A 217 8.35 -3.84 -2.46
C LEU A 217 8.46 -4.07 -0.95
N LYS A 218 7.37 -3.81 -0.23
CA LYS A 218 7.27 -3.85 1.23
C LYS A 218 7.64 -5.20 1.82
N TRP A 219 7.19 -6.30 1.22
CA TRP A 219 7.49 -7.64 1.73
C TRP A 219 8.83 -8.18 1.24
N ILE A 220 9.39 -7.63 0.14
CA ILE A 220 10.75 -7.92 -0.31
C ILE A 220 11.73 -7.26 0.65
N MET A 221 11.54 -5.97 0.97
CA MET A 221 12.36 -5.23 1.93
C MET A 221 12.30 -5.82 3.35
N SER A 222 11.24 -6.58 3.66
CA SER A 222 11.09 -7.33 4.91
C SER A 222 11.60 -8.78 4.83
N SER A 223 12.34 -9.14 3.78
CA SER A 223 12.81 -10.50 3.53
C SER A 223 14.34 -10.51 3.45
N ASN A 224 14.94 -11.70 3.52
CA ASN A 224 16.39 -11.86 3.37
C ASN A 224 16.79 -11.96 1.88
N SER A 225 15.98 -11.40 0.96
CA SER A 225 16.27 -11.34 -0.48
C SER A 225 16.63 -9.90 -0.86
N LEU A 226 17.51 -9.76 -1.86
CA LEU A 226 17.86 -8.46 -2.43
C LEU A 226 16.74 -7.94 -3.33
N CYS A 227 16.25 -6.75 -3.03
CA CYS A 227 15.26 -6.05 -3.86
C CYS A 227 15.94 -5.38 -5.05
N LEU A 228 15.48 -5.68 -6.26
CA LEU A 228 15.89 -4.99 -7.48
C LEU A 228 14.73 -4.13 -7.98
N MET A 229 14.91 -2.83 -8.09
CA MET A 229 13.86 -1.91 -8.53
C MET A 229 14.44 -0.68 -9.22
N PRO A 230 13.71 -0.04 -10.15
CA PRO A 230 13.98 1.33 -10.51
C PRO A 230 13.73 2.26 -9.32
N GLU A 231 14.18 3.51 -9.44
CA GLU A 231 13.76 4.56 -8.52
C GLU A 231 12.22 4.65 -8.47
N PRO A 232 11.60 4.68 -7.28
CA PRO A 232 10.14 4.73 -7.16
C PRO A 232 9.63 6.07 -7.67
N THR A 233 8.50 6.04 -8.39
CA THR A 233 7.83 7.26 -8.86
C THR A 233 6.56 7.57 -8.06
N TYR A 234 6.05 6.59 -7.32
CA TYR A 234 4.92 6.73 -6.40
C TYR A 234 5.31 6.36 -4.98
N GLU A 235 4.60 6.94 -4.02
CA GLU A 235 4.75 6.63 -2.61
C GLU A 235 3.42 6.34 -1.93
N THR A 236 3.48 5.60 -0.84
CA THR A 236 2.40 5.30 0.10
C THR A 236 2.82 5.66 1.52
N TRP A 237 2.05 5.23 2.51
CA TRP A 237 2.45 5.23 3.91
C TRP A 237 3.80 4.52 4.19
N PHE A 238 4.35 3.72 3.26
CA PHE A 238 5.70 3.17 3.43
C PHE A 238 6.80 4.23 3.25
N ALA A 239 6.52 5.34 2.56
CA ALA A 239 7.46 6.39 2.16
C ALA A 239 8.57 5.86 1.24
N GLU A 240 8.16 5.38 0.07
CA GLU A 240 9.03 4.86 -0.98
C GLU A 240 10.10 5.89 -1.38
N ALA A 241 9.80 7.19 -1.33
CA ALA A 241 10.79 8.26 -1.59
C ALA A 241 11.92 8.34 -0.54
N LYS A 242 11.87 7.55 0.55
CA LYS A 242 12.92 7.43 1.56
C LYS A 242 13.73 6.13 1.43
N VAL A 243 13.48 5.33 0.40
CA VAL A 243 14.29 4.14 0.11
C VAL A 243 15.58 4.59 -0.57
N GLU A 244 16.72 4.22 0.02
CA GLU A 244 18.04 4.55 -0.48
C GLU A 244 18.63 3.38 -1.25
N ALA A 245 19.24 3.66 -2.41
CA ALA A 245 19.89 2.63 -3.21
C ALA A 245 21.26 2.26 -2.61
N ASN A 246 21.57 0.96 -2.59
CA ASN A 246 22.88 0.40 -2.22
C ASN A 246 23.31 0.62 -0.75
N ILE A 247 22.35 0.60 0.19
CA ILE A 247 22.57 0.65 1.66
C ILE A 247 22.30 -0.72 2.30
#